data_AF-A0A1G4RDC8-F1
#
_entry.id   AF-A0A1G4RDC8-F1
#
_cell.length_a   1.000
_cell.length_b   1.000
_cell.length_c   1.000
_cell.angle_alpha   90.00
_cell.angle_beta   90.00
_cell.angle_gamma   90.00
#
_symmetry.space_group_name_H-M   'P 1'
#
loop_
_entity.id
_entity.type
_entity.pdbx_description
1 polymer ?
#
loop_
_entity_poly.entity_id
_entity_poly.type
_entity_poly.pdbx_seq_one_letter_code
_entity_poly.pdbx_strand_id
1 'polypeptide(L)'
;MLFSVVDVVQALTESADGRKYWNKLKQRLKEEDSQLVTNCNQLKMKSPKDGKRYNTDVANTEQLLRIIQSIPSKKAELFKMWLVQVGRERIEEVIDPELTIERALETYAKKGYSREWINQRLQAIQVRKELTDEWDKRGVKKGMEYDTEPSDY
;
A
#
# COMPACT_ATOMS: atom_id res chain seq x y z
N MET A 1 -7.83 2.77 -4.61
CA MET A 1 -7.59 4.00 -3.81
C MET A 1 -6.79 4.97 -4.65
N LEU A 2 -7.12 6.27 -4.63
CA LEU A 2 -6.41 7.33 -5.36
C LEU A 2 -5.92 8.39 -4.39
N PHE A 3 -4.73 8.94 -4.65
CA PHE A 3 -4.06 9.92 -3.82
C PHE A 3 -3.79 11.20 -4.61
N SER A 4 -3.92 12.36 -3.97
CA SER A 4 -3.49 13.64 -4.53
C SER A 4 -1.97 13.71 -4.58
N VAL A 5 -1.39 13.79 -5.78
CA VAL A 5 0.07 13.82 -5.95
C VAL A 5 0.66 15.08 -5.32
N VAL A 6 -0.03 16.22 -5.46
CA VAL A 6 0.41 17.50 -4.92
C VAL A 6 0.54 17.45 -3.40
N ASP A 7 -0.42 16.84 -2.71
CA ASP A 7 -0.40 16.76 -1.24
C ASP A 7 0.71 15.83 -0.74
N VAL A 8 0.95 14.71 -1.44
CA VAL A 8 2.05 13.79 -1.10
C VAL A 8 3.41 14.45 -1.34
N VAL A 9 3.59 15.12 -2.49
CA VAL A 9 4.81 15.89 -2.79
C VAL A 9 5.03 16.99 -1.75
N GLN A 10 3.97 17.68 -1.33
CA GLN A 10 4.03 18.71 -0.29
C GLN A 10 4.48 18.12 1.07
N ALA A 11 4.00 16.92 1.42
CA ALA A 11 4.36 16.25 2.66
C ALA A 11 5.81 15.74 2.66
N LEU A 12 6.26 15.20 1.52
CA LEU A 12 7.57 14.55 1.35
C LEU A 12 8.67 15.50 0.87
N THR A 13 8.39 16.80 0.78
CA THR A 13 9.38 17.81 0.43
C THR A 13 9.42 18.94 1.46
N GLU A 14 10.45 19.77 1.36
CA GLU A 14 10.57 21.01 2.14
C GLU A 14 10.01 22.23 1.38
N SER A 15 9.40 22.00 0.20
CA SER A 15 8.87 23.09 -0.60
C SER A 15 7.64 23.72 0.05
N ALA A 16 7.56 25.04 0.08
CA ALA A 16 6.36 25.74 0.53
C ALA A 16 5.16 25.58 -0.45
N ASP A 17 5.44 25.20 -1.70
CA ASP A 17 4.44 25.00 -2.75
C ASP A 17 4.68 23.67 -3.49
N GLY A 18 3.98 22.64 -3.05
CA GLY A 18 4.01 21.30 -3.63
C GLY A 18 3.53 21.25 -5.07
N ARG A 19 2.66 22.18 -5.51
CA ARG A 19 2.21 22.23 -6.91
C ARG A 19 3.33 22.72 -7.82
N LYS A 20 4.06 23.76 -7.40
CA LYS A 20 5.25 24.24 -8.12
C LYS A 20 6.34 23.18 -8.15
N TYR A 21 6.58 22.50 -7.03
CA TYR A 21 7.53 21.39 -6.97
C TYR A 21 7.12 20.27 -7.94
N TRP A 22 5.86 19.84 -7.89
CA TRP A 22 5.34 18.79 -8.75
C TRP A 22 5.46 19.14 -10.23
N ASN A 23 5.17 20.38 -10.63
CA ASN A 23 5.36 20.81 -12.02
C ASN A 23 6.82 20.71 -12.47
N LYS A 24 7.78 21.09 -11.61
CA LYS A 24 9.21 20.96 -11.92
C LYS A 24 9.68 19.51 -11.94
N LEU A 25 9.12 18.65 -11.09
CA LEU A 25 9.41 17.21 -11.09
C LEU A 25 8.85 16.55 -12.35
N LYS A 26 7.62 16.89 -12.74
CA LYS A 26 7.00 16.44 -14.00
C LYS A 26 7.84 16.79 -15.22
N GLN A 27 8.42 17.98 -15.26
CA GLN A 27 9.29 18.38 -16.36
C GLN A 27 10.54 17.49 -16.45
N ARG A 28 11.25 17.29 -15.33
CA ARG A 28 12.42 16.41 -15.28
C ARG A 28 12.10 14.97 -15.69
N LEU A 29 10.99 14.45 -15.18
CA LEU A 29 10.53 13.11 -15.54
C LEU A 29 10.21 12.98 -17.03
N LYS A 30 9.69 14.03 -17.67
CA LYS A 30 9.47 14.04 -19.13
C LYS A 30 10.79 14.11 -19.91
N GLU A 31 11.77 14.84 -19.40
CA GLU A 31 13.12 14.89 -19.99
C GLU A 31 13.83 13.52 -19.91
N GLU A 32 13.51 12.73 -18.89
CA GLU A 32 13.97 11.34 -18.70
C GLU A 32 13.12 10.29 -19.46
N ASP A 33 12.22 10.72 -20.35
CA ASP A 33 11.25 9.87 -21.08
C ASP A 33 10.37 8.99 -20.19
N SER A 34 10.11 9.45 -18.96
CA SER A 34 9.30 8.72 -17.99
C SER A 34 7.80 8.87 -18.28
N GLN A 35 7.12 7.74 -18.52
CA GLN A 35 5.66 7.70 -18.71
C GLN A 35 4.85 7.94 -17.42
N LEU A 36 5.51 8.06 -16.26
CA LEU A 36 4.85 8.24 -14.96
C LEU A 36 3.96 9.48 -14.90
N VAL A 37 4.38 10.55 -15.58
CA VAL A 37 3.67 11.84 -15.59
C VAL A 37 2.45 11.79 -16.52
N THR A 38 2.57 11.06 -17.63
CA THR A 38 1.51 10.94 -18.65
C THR A 38 0.34 10.11 -18.13
N ASN A 39 0.58 9.18 -17.20
CA ASN A 39 -0.44 8.28 -16.65
C ASN A 39 -1.17 8.83 -15.41
N CYS A 40 -0.91 10.08 -15.00
CA CYS A 40 -1.63 10.70 -13.90
C CYS A 40 -2.98 11.27 -14.40
N ASN A 41 -4.09 10.77 -13.86
CA ASN A 41 -5.42 11.34 -14.14
C ASN A 41 -5.64 12.61 -13.32
N GLN A 42 -6.47 13.53 -13.82
CA GLN A 42 -6.90 14.70 -13.05
C GLN A 42 -8.31 14.51 -12.50
N LEU A 43 -8.48 14.71 -11.19
CA LEU A 43 -9.78 14.67 -10.53
C LEU A 43 -10.03 15.95 -9.74
N LYS A 44 -11.32 16.34 -9.65
CA LYS A 44 -11.77 17.43 -8.77
C LYS A 44 -11.71 16.96 -7.31
N MET A 45 -10.71 17.41 -6.58
CA MET A 45 -10.56 17.13 -5.15
C MET A 45 -10.82 18.38 -4.32
N LYS A 46 -11.39 18.19 -3.13
CA LYS A 46 -11.59 19.27 -2.16
C LYS A 46 -10.25 19.62 -1.51
N SER A 47 -9.85 20.88 -1.59
CA SER A 47 -8.63 21.37 -0.95
C SER A 47 -8.84 21.46 0.57
N PRO A 48 -7.88 20.96 1.37
CA PRO A 48 -7.95 21.05 2.83
C PRO A 48 -7.70 22.47 3.35
N LYS A 49 -7.10 23.37 2.54
CA LYS A 49 -6.75 24.74 2.96
C LYS A 49 -7.93 25.70 2.93
N ASP A 50 -8.79 25.58 1.92
CA ASP A 50 -9.86 26.55 1.64
C ASP A 50 -11.22 25.89 1.35
N GLY A 51 -11.31 24.56 1.37
CA GLY A 51 -12.54 23.81 1.14
C GLY A 51 -13.07 23.85 -0.29
N LYS A 52 -12.36 24.52 -1.22
CA LYS A 52 -12.77 24.62 -2.64
C LYS A 52 -12.34 23.37 -3.41
N ARG A 53 -13.05 23.05 -4.50
CA ARG A 53 -12.71 21.91 -5.37
C ARG A 53 -11.79 22.36 -6.51
N TYR A 54 -10.64 21.70 -6.64
CA TYR A 54 -9.68 21.96 -7.71
C TYR A 54 -9.36 20.67 -8.47
N ASN A 55 -9.06 20.79 -9.76
CA ASN A 55 -8.45 19.69 -10.50
C ASN A 55 -7.03 19.49 -9.97
N THR A 56 -6.74 18.28 -9.50
CA THR A 56 -5.41 17.88 -9.05
C THR A 56 -5.03 16.57 -9.71
N ASP A 57 -3.74 16.39 -9.98
CA ASP A 57 -3.22 15.12 -10.48
C ASP A 57 -3.34 14.08 -9.36
N VAL A 58 -3.92 12.93 -9.70
CA VAL A 58 -4.08 11.80 -8.80
C VAL A 58 -3.30 10.59 -9.29
N ALA A 59 -2.81 9.81 -8.33
CA ALA A 59 -2.07 8.58 -8.58
C ALA A 59 -2.67 7.42 -7.76
N ASN A 60 -2.67 6.23 -8.34
CA ASN A 60 -2.90 4.99 -7.57
C ASN A 60 -1.66 4.64 -6.73
N THR A 61 -1.75 3.58 -5.91
CA THR A 61 -0.65 3.20 -5.01
C THR A 61 0.67 2.94 -5.75
N GLU A 62 0.65 2.17 -6.84
CA GLU A 62 1.88 1.85 -7.59
C GLU A 62 2.52 3.12 -8.18
N GLN A 63 1.70 3.94 -8.85
CA GLN A 63 2.14 5.21 -9.43
C GLN A 63 2.71 6.13 -8.35
N LEU A 64 2.07 6.18 -7.18
CA LEU A 64 2.54 6.99 -6.06
C LEU A 64 3.90 6.51 -5.55
N LEU A 65 4.06 5.21 -5.32
CA LEU A 65 5.33 4.64 -4.86
C LEU A 65 6.47 4.96 -5.84
N ARG A 66 6.20 4.88 -7.16
CA ARG A 66 7.17 5.28 -8.18
C ARG A 66 7.50 6.77 -8.16
N ILE A 67 6.49 7.64 -8.05
CA ILE A 67 6.70 9.09 -7.93
C ILE A 67 7.59 9.41 -6.72
N ILE A 68 7.37 8.75 -5.59
CA ILE A 68 8.16 8.96 -4.36
C ILE A 68 9.64 8.63 -4.59
N GLN A 69 9.94 7.56 -5.35
CA GLN A 69 11.33 7.21 -5.69
C GLN A 69 12.05 8.33 -6.45
N SER A 70 11.33 9.06 -7.30
CA SER A 70 11.88 10.16 -8.10
C SER A 70 12.03 11.49 -7.33
N ILE A 71 11.60 11.60 -6.07
CA ILE A 71 11.71 12.84 -5.28
C ILE A 71 13.12 12.93 -4.64
N PRO A 72 13.97 13.90 -4.99
CA PRO A 72 15.24 14.15 -4.32
C PRO A 72 15.03 15.03 -3.07
N SER A 73 14.53 14.46 -1.96
CA SER A 73 14.34 15.16 -0.70
C SER A 73 14.71 14.28 0.50
N LYS A 74 15.30 14.88 1.54
CA LYS A 74 15.62 14.20 2.81
C LYS A 74 14.39 13.58 3.47
N LYS A 75 13.22 14.22 3.36
CA LYS A 75 11.96 13.67 3.89
C LYS A 75 11.51 12.44 3.12
N ALA A 76 11.65 12.47 1.79
CA ALA A 76 11.36 11.31 0.95
C ALA A 76 12.36 10.16 1.23
N GLU A 77 13.60 10.46 1.59
CA GLU A 77 14.64 9.46 1.84
C GLU A 77 14.25 8.47 2.96
N LEU A 78 13.66 8.95 4.06
CA LEU A 78 13.16 8.06 5.12
C LEU A 78 12.13 7.06 4.60
N PHE A 79 11.25 7.51 3.70
CA PHE A 79 10.27 6.65 3.07
C PHE A 79 10.90 5.66 2.08
N LYS A 80 11.93 6.08 1.34
CA LYS A 80 12.68 5.19 0.44
C LYS A 80 13.43 4.11 1.21
N MET A 81 14.07 4.46 2.33
CA MET A 81 14.71 3.50 3.22
C MET A 81 13.71 2.48 3.77
N TRP A 82 12.51 2.94 4.15
CA TRP A 82 11.44 2.03 4.54
C TRP A 82 11.03 1.10 3.39
N LEU A 83 10.91 1.59 2.15
CA LEU A 83 10.63 0.73 0.99
C LEU A 83 11.74 -0.29 0.71
N VAL A 84 13.01 0.10 0.90
CA VAL A 84 14.14 -0.83 0.79
C VAL A 84 14.04 -1.92 1.85
N GLN A 85 13.72 -1.57 3.09
CA GLN A 85 13.54 -2.54 4.17
C GLN A 85 12.40 -3.52 3.83
N VAL A 86 11.22 -3.02 3.47
CA VAL A 86 10.07 -3.87 3.11
C VAL A 86 10.38 -4.74 1.89
N GLY A 87 11.07 -4.19 0.88
CA GLY A 87 11.50 -4.94 -0.29
C GLY A 87 12.46 -6.08 0.06
N ARG A 88 13.44 -5.82 0.94
CA ARG A 88 14.37 -6.84 1.43
C ARG A 88 13.65 -7.94 2.19
N GLU A 89 12.82 -7.57 3.16
CA GLU A 89 12.03 -8.52 3.95
C GLU A 89 11.16 -9.40 3.04
N ARG A 90 10.57 -8.83 1.98
CA ARG A 90 9.75 -9.60 1.06
C ARG A 90 10.56 -10.61 0.23
N ILE A 91 11.80 -10.28 -0.12
CA ILE A 91 12.72 -11.21 -0.79
C ILE A 91 13.15 -12.31 0.19
N GLU A 92 13.47 -11.96 1.43
CA GLU A 92 13.82 -12.92 2.49
C GLU A 92 12.67 -13.90 2.76
N GLU A 93 11.43 -13.42 2.86
CA GLU A 93 10.22 -14.24 3.03
C GLU A 93 9.95 -15.19 1.84
N VAL A 94 10.42 -14.86 0.63
CA VAL A 94 10.31 -15.74 -0.54
C VAL A 94 11.35 -16.86 -0.49
N ILE A 95 12.54 -16.57 0.05
CA ILE A 95 13.61 -17.55 0.24
C ILE A 95 13.28 -18.47 1.42
N ASP A 96 12.75 -17.90 2.50
CA ASP A 96 12.35 -18.61 3.71
C ASP A 96 10.90 -18.23 4.10
N PRO A 97 9.91 -19.03 3.65
CA PRO A 97 8.51 -18.80 3.99
C PRO A 97 8.19 -18.86 5.50
N GLU A 98 9.03 -19.50 6.33
CA GLU A 98 8.78 -19.58 7.78
C GLU A 98 8.88 -18.20 8.44
N LEU A 99 9.72 -17.31 7.91
CA LEU A 99 9.81 -15.91 8.36
C LEU A 99 8.47 -15.18 8.29
N THR A 100 7.61 -15.54 7.32
CA THR A 100 6.27 -14.95 7.21
C THR A 100 5.41 -15.32 8.42
N ILE A 101 5.55 -16.56 8.92
CA ILE A 101 4.80 -17.07 10.08
C ILE A 101 5.32 -16.41 11.35
N GLU A 102 6.64 -16.36 11.56
CA GLU A 102 7.26 -15.69 12.70
C GLU A 102 6.86 -14.21 12.79
N ARG A 103 6.86 -13.52 11.65
CA ARG A 103 6.43 -12.13 11.57
C ARG A 103 4.96 -11.94 11.90
N ALA A 104 4.09 -12.85 11.45
CA ALA A 104 2.69 -12.83 11.81
C ALA A 104 2.50 -13.01 13.33
N LEU A 105 3.24 -13.94 13.94
CA LEU A 105 3.26 -14.16 15.38
C LEU A 105 3.67 -12.89 16.14
N GLU A 106 4.79 -12.26 15.75
CA GLU A 106 5.24 -11.00 16.34
C GLU A 106 4.20 -9.89 16.19
N THR A 107 3.55 -9.81 15.02
CA THR A 107 2.54 -8.78 14.75
C THR A 107 1.35 -8.91 15.69
N TYR A 108 0.90 -10.14 15.96
CA TYR A 108 -0.15 -10.36 16.96
C TYR A 108 0.34 -10.05 18.38
N ALA A 109 1.56 -10.42 18.73
CA ALA A 109 2.13 -10.08 20.04
C ALA A 109 2.23 -8.56 20.25
N LYS A 110 2.68 -7.80 19.24
CA LYS A 110 2.75 -6.32 19.26
C LYS A 110 1.37 -5.66 19.37
N LYS A 111 0.32 -6.33 18.91
CA LYS A 111 -1.08 -5.90 19.10
C LYS A 111 -1.65 -6.22 20.48
N GLY A 112 -0.87 -6.87 21.35
CA GLY A 112 -1.26 -7.18 22.73
C GLY A 112 -2.01 -8.50 22.91
N TYR A 113 -2.05 -9.36 21.89
CA TYR A 113 -2.70 -10.67 22.02
C TYR A 113 -1.84 -11.65 22.83
N SER A 114 -2.48 -12.47 23.68
CA SER A 114 -1.78 -13.50 24.46
C SER A 114 -1.26 -14.63 23.56
N ARG A 115 -0.24 -15.34 24.02
CA ARG A 115 0.31 -16.51 23.30
C ARG A 115 -0.77 -17.58 23.08
N GLU A 116 -1.64 -17.80 24.07
CA GLU A 116 -2.74 -18.75 23.99
C GLU A 116 -3.71 -18.36 22.86
N TRP A 117 -4.09 -17.08 22.79
CA TRP A 117 -4.98 -16.57 21.74
C TRP A 117 -4.35 -16.72 20.35
N ILE A 118 -3.05 -16.43 20.23
CA ILE A 118 -2.30 -16.55 18.97
C ILE A 118 -2.24 -18.01 18.52
N ASN A 119 -1.97 -18.95 19.43
CA ASN A 119 -1.94 -20.38 19.12
C ASN A 119 -3.32 -20.89 18.67
N GLN A 120 -4.39 -20.51 19.36
CA GLN A 120 -5.76 -20.82 18.95
C GLN A 120 -6.08 -20.25 17.57
N ARG A 121 -5.63 -19.02 17.28
CA ARG A 121 -5.82 -18.39 15.97
C ARG A 121 -5.13 -19.17 14.85
N LEU A 122 -3.90 -19.64 15.08
CA LEU A 122 -3.17 -20.46 14.13
C LEU A 122 -3.85 -21.82 13.88
N GLN A 123 -4.29 -22.50 14.94
CA GLN A 123 -5.05 -23.74 14.81
C GLN A 123 -6.33 -23.54 14.01
N ALA A 124 -7.08 -22.46 14.28
CA ALA A 124 -8.29 -22.15 13.51
C ALA A 124 -8.00 -21.85 12.03
N ILE A 125 -6.85 -21.29 11.69
CA ILE A 125 -6.41 -21.11 10.29
C ILE A 125 -6.14 -22.47 9.63
N GLN A 126 -5.45 -23.37 10.35
CA GLN A 126 -5.15 -24.71 9.86
C GLN A 126 -6.44 -25.50 9.54
N VAL A 127 -7.40 -25.53 10.47
CA VAL A 127 -8.69 -26.21 10.26
C VAL A 127 -9.45 -25.65 9.06
N ARG A 128 -9.44 -24.32 8.87
CA ARG A 128 -10.08 -23.71 7.68
C ARG A 128 -9.39 -24.09 6.37
N LYS A 129 -8.05 -24.17 6.36
CA LYS A 129 -7.31 -24.62 5.18
C LYS A 129 -7.65 -26.06 4.84
N GLU A 130 -7.64 -26.95 5.83
CA GLU A 130 -8.03 -28.35 5.63
C GLU A 130 -9.45 -28.50 5.05
N LEU A 131 -10.42 -27.74 5.59
CA LEU A 131 -11.78 -27.72 5.05
C LEU A 131 -11.83 -27.21 3.59
N THR A 132 -11.06 -26.16 3.29
CA THR A 132 -10.98 -25.58 1.94
C THR A 132 -10.32 -26.55 0.96
N ASP A 133 -9.26 -27.23 1.37
CA ASP A 133 -8.54 -28.22 0.57
C ASP A 133 -9.45 -29.43 0.28
N GLU A 134 -10.25 -29.87 1.25
CA GLU A 134 -11.25 -30.91 1.06
C GLU A 134 -12.36 -30.50 0.08
N TRP A 135 -12.77 -29.23 0.07
CA TRP A 135 -13.74 -28.72 -0.90
C TRP A 135 -13.16 -28.58 -2.31
N ASP A 136 -11.92 -28.08 -2.42
CA ASP A 136 -11.19 -27.99 -3.69
C ASP A 136 -10.96 -29.40 -4.29
N LYS A 137 -10.60 -30.42 -3.47
CA LYS A 137 -10.50 -31.83 -3.90
C LYS A 137 -11.82 -32.41 -4.39
N ARG A 138 -12.95 -31.97 -3.82
CA ARG A 138 -14.31 -32.38 -4.23
C ARG A 138 -14.81 -31.62 -5.47
N GLY A 139 -13.97 -30.80 -6.10
CA GLY A 139 -14.28 -30.11 -7.34
C GLY A 139 -15.22 -28.90 -7.17
N VAL A 140 -15.37 -28.39 -5.96
CA VAL A 140 -16.14 -27.17 -5.70
C VAL A 140 -15.36 -25.98 -6.29
N LYS A 141 -15.84 -25.41 -7.40
CA LYS A 141 -15.18 -24.26 -8.03
C LYS A 141 -15.32 -23.02 -7.13
N LYS A 142 -14.18 -22.43 -6.71
CA LYS A 142 -14.10 -21.07 -6.15
C LYS A 142 -14.74 -20.09 -7.13
N GLY A 143 -15.99 -19.67 -6.88
CA GLY A 143 -16.61 -18.67 -7.74
C GLY A 143 -18.14 -18.51 -7.73
N MET A 144 -18.90 -19.10 -6.81
CA MET A 144 -20.30 -18.70 -6.64
C MET A 144 -20.67 -18.59 -5.16
N GLU A 145 -21.08 -17.38 -4.81
CA GLU A 145 -21.75 -16.92 -3.59
C GLU A 145 -21.00 -17.09 -2.27
N TYR A 146 -20.59 -15.95 -1.69
CA TYR A 146 -21.22 -15.48 -0.45
C TYR A 146 -21.15 -13.96 -0.42
N ASP A 147 -22.22 -13.31 -0.89
CA ASP A 147 -22.70 -12.09 -0.24
C ASP A 147 -23.08 -12.51 1.18
N THR A 148 -22.13 -12.41 2.11
CA THR A 148 -22.50 -12.16 3.50
C THR A 148 -22.35 -10.66 3.69
N GLU A 149 -23.48 -9.97 3.51
CA GLU A 149 -23.68 -8.64 4.06
C GLU A 149 -23.15 -8.60 5.51
N PRO A 150 -22.51 -7.51 5.93
CA PRO A 150 -22.20 -7.31 7.34
C PRO A 150 -23.53 -7.08 8.08
N SER A 151 -24.04 -8.12 8.74
CA SER A 151 -25.07 -7.97 9.77
C SER A 151 -24.44 -7.30 10.97
N ASP A 152 -24.84 -6.05 11.20
CA ASP A 152 -24.70 -5.33 12.47
C ASP A 152 -24.98 -6.26 13.66
N TYR A 153 -24.07 -6.30 14.64
CA TYR A 153 -24.29 -6.26 16.10
C TYR A 153 -22.93 -6.14 16.81
#